data_AF-A0A2S8RF18-F1
#
_entry.id   AF-A0A2S8RF18-F1
#
_cell.length_a   1.000
_cell.length_b   1.000
_cell.length_c   1.000
_cell.angle_alpha   90.00
_cell.angle_beta   90.00
_cell.angle_gamma   90.00
#
_symmetry.space_group_name_H-M   'P 1'
#
loop_
_entity.id
_entity.type
_entity.pdbx_description
1 polymer ?
#
loop_
_entity_poly.entity_id
_entity_poly.type
_entity_poly.pdbx_seq_one_letter_code
_entity_poly.pdbx_strand_id
1 'polypeptide(L)'
;MVNPIGREFGSVSGTSLIGNKSNENIIGGFAEYLNKALKKVSDLEKESQMLTEDFAAGRTDNIHQVMIAAEKSEIALQFTMQIRNKILDAYNEIMRMQI
;
A
#
# COMPACT_ATOMS: atom_id res chain seq x y z
N MET A 1 -60.81 17.80 10.33
CA MET A 1 -60.11 18.61 11.34
C MET A 1 -58.71 18.91 10.83
N VAL A 2 -58.27 20.14 11.12
CA VAL A 2 -57.12 20.89 10.63
C VAL A 2 -55.75 20.22 10.74
N ASN A 3 -54.94 20.51 9.73
CA ASN A 3 -53.49 20.40 9.66
C ASN A 3 -52.81 21.60 10.36
N PRO A 4 -51.59 21.45 10.90
CA PRO A 4 -50.64 22.55 10.96
C PRO A 4 -49.41 22.29 10.07
N ILE A 5 -49.32 23.06 8.98
CA ILE A 5 -48.06 23.33 8.27
C ILE A 5 -47.30 24.33 9.14
N GLY A 6 -46.23 23.87 9.78
CA GLY A 6 -45.24 24.72 10.44
C GLY A 6 -43.98 24.76 9.60
N ARG A 7 -43.76 25.89 8.93
CA ARG A 7 -42.54 26.21 8.18
C ARG A 7 -41.46 26.63 9.19
N GLU A 8 -40.29 26.00 9.17
CA GLU A 8 -39.03 26.66 9.52
C GLU A 8 -38.01 26.39 8.40
N PHE A 9 -37.94 27.36 7.49
CA PHE A 9 -36.72 27.60 6.72
C PHE A 9 -35.74 28.30 7.66
N GLY A 10 -34.51 27.78 7.81
CA GLY A 10 -33.44 28.57 8.42
C GLY A 10 -32.32 27.77 9.08
N SER A 11 -31.45 27.15 8.29
CA SER A 11 -29.99 27.22 8.44
C SER A 11 -29.34 26.12 7.59
N VAL A 12 -28.92 26.52 6.39
CA VAL A 12 -27.81 25.86 5.72
C VAL A 12 -26.55 26.31 6.46
N SER A 13 -26.13 25.54 7.47
CA SER A 13 -24.76 25.58 7.95
C SER A 13 -23.98 24.48 7.24
N GLY A 14 -23.56 24.78 6.01
CA GLY A 14 -22.33 24.20 5.53
C GLY A 14 -21.21 24.72 6.43
N THR A 15 -20.41 23.81 7.00
CA THR A 15 -18.94 23.88 7.02
C THR A 15 -18.35 22.74 7.86
N SER A 16 -17.55 21.93 7.18
CA SER A 16 -16.42 21.13 7.66
C SER A 16 -16.69 19.88 8.52
N LEU A 17 -17.08 18.80 7.84
CA LEU A 17 -16.63 17.45 8.20
C LEU A 17 -15.34 17.11 7.42
N ILE A 18 -14.29 17.93 7.53
CA ILE A 18 -12.97 17.61 6.98
C ILE A 18 -11.91 17.98 8.02
N GLY A 19 -11.59 17.01 8.86
CA GLY A 19 -10.47 17.10 9.78
C GLY A 19 -10.17 15.72 10.33
N ASN A 20 -9.08 15.12 9.84
CA ASN A 20 -8.42 13.96 10.43
C ASN A 20 -8.93 12.53 10.10
N LYS A 21 -9.49 12.28 8.90
CA LYS A 21 -9.68 10.89 8.43
C LYS A 21 -8.61 10.44 7.43
N SER A 22 -7.87 11.34 6.79
CA SER A 22 -6.88 11.01 5.75
C SER A 22 -5.58 10.41 6.31
N ASN A 23 -5.11 10.85 7.47
CA ASN A 23 -3.81 10.44 8.02
C ASN A 23 -3.82 9.01 8.59
N GLU A 24 -4.94 8.60 9.19
CA GLU A 24 -5.13 7.24 9.73
C GLU A 24 -5.29 6.19 8.62
N ASN A 25 -5.88 6.59 7.48
CA ASN A 25 -6.05 5.71 6.31
C ASN A 25 -4.72 5.41 5.59
N ILE A 26 -3.72 6.30 5.63
CA ILE A 26 -2.40 6.04 5.03
C ILE A 26 -1.58 5.06 5.88
N ILE A 27 -1.61 5.19 7.21
CA ILE A 27 -0.92 4.28 8.14
C ILE A 27 -1.62 2.91 8.17
N GLY A 28 -2.95 2.88 8.17
CA GLY A 28 -3.74 1.65 8.04
C GLY A 28 -3.49 0.92 6.71
N GLY A 29 -3.41 1.67 5.60
CA GLY A 29 -3.10 1.12 4.28
C GLY A 29 -1.70 0.53 4.17
N PHE A 30 -0.69 1.13 4.82
CA PHE A 30 0.66 0.56 4.88
C PHE A 30 0.71 -0.73 5.69
N ALA A 31 0.06 -0.78 6.86
CA ALA A 31 0.01 -1.99 7.69
C ALA A 31 -0.69 -3.15 6.96
N GLU A 32 -1.76 -2.87 6.23
CA GLU A 32 -2.47 -3.86 5.42
C GLU A 32 -1.64 -4.34 4.22
N TYR A 33 -0.93 -3.42 3.56
CA TYR A 33 0.01 -3.76 2.49
C TYR A 33 1.17 -4.62 3.00
N LEU A 34 1.74 -4.28 4.16
CA LEU A 34 2.80 -5.05 4.80
C LEU A 34 2.33 -6.46 5.16
N ASN A 35 1.12 -6.61 5.70
CA ASN A 35 0.53 -7.90 6.00
C ASN A 35 0.34 -8.75 4.74
N LYS A 36 -0.14 -8.12 3.66
CA LYS A 36 -0.30 -8.77 2.35
C LYS A 36 1.04 -9.19 1.73
N ALA A 37 2.07 -8.37 1.89
CA ALA A 37 3.44 -8.69 1.46
C ALA A 37 4.03 -9.86 2.24
N LEU A 38 3.84 -9.90 3.57
CA LEU A 38 4.28 -11.02 4.40
C LEU A 38 3.58 -12.34 4.02
N LYS A 39 2.28 -12.30 3.73
CA LYS A 39 1.56 -13.45 3.19
C LYS A 39 2.13 -13.91 1.84
N LYS A 40 2.40 -12.96 0.94
CA LYS A 40 3.00 -13.24 -0.37
C LYS A 40 4.35 -13.94 -0.24
N VAL A 41 5.20 -13.53 0.71
CA VAL A 41 6.49 -14.18 0.98
C VAL A 41 6.30 -15.61 1.47
N SER A 42 5.37 -15.84 2.39
CA SER A 42 5.06 -17.19 2.88
C SER A 42 4.55 -18.12 1.76
N ASP A 43 3.72 -17.60 0.85
CA ASP A 43 3.26 -18.34 -0.32
C ASP A 43 4.42 -18.66 -1.28
N LEU A 44 5.33 -17.70 -1.50
CA LEU A 44 6.53 -17.89 -2.33
C LEU A 44 7.53 -18.88 -1.72
N GLU A 45 7.70 -18.92 -0.40
CA GLU A 45 8.52 -19.94 0.27
C GLU A 45 7.96 -21.34 0.04
N LYS A 46 6.63 -21.50 0.11
CA LYS A 46 5.97 -22.77 -0.14
C LYS A 46 6.10 -23.22 -1.60
N GLU A 47 6.00 -22.27 -2.53
CA GLU A 47 6.25 -22.50 -3.95
C GLU A 47 7.72 -22.85 -4.20
N SER A 48 8.66 -22.16 -3.53
CA SER A 48 10.09 -22.45 -3.60
C SER A 48 10.43 -23.84 -3.08
N GLN A 49 9.77 -24.32 -2.03
CA GLN A 49 9.92 -25.70 -1.54
C GLN A 49 9.47 -26.71 -2.60
N MET A 50 8.29 -26.52 -3.23
CA MET A 50 7.83 -27.35 -4.34
C MET A 50 8.79 -27.33 -5.53
N LEU A 51 9.28 -26.14 -5.90
CA LEU A 51 10.22 -25.97 -7.00
C LEU A 51 11.59 -26.58 -6.69
N THR A 52 12.03 -26.57 -5.42
CA THR A 52 13.27 -27.22 -4.97
C THR A 52 13.14 -28.74 -5.06
N GLU A 53 11.97 -29.28 -4.71
CA GLU A 53 11.64 -30.70 -4.87
C GLU A 53 11.65 -31.09 -6.37
N ASP A 54 11.06 -30.24 -7.22
CA ASP A 54 11.04 -30.39 -8.68
C ASP A 54 12.40 -30.19 -9.35
N PHE A 55 13.27 -29.36 -8.76
CA PHE A 55 14.63 -29.11 -9.23
C PHE A 55 15.59 -30.21 -8.81
N ALA A 56 15.44 -30.77 -7.60
CA ALA A 56 16.12 -32.00 -7.20
C ALA A 56 15.75 -33.18 -8.12
N ALA A 57 14.59 -33.10 -8.78
CA ALA A 57 14.18 -34.01 -9.85
C ALA A 57 14.78 -33.68 -11.25
N GLY A 58 15.63 -32.64 -11.37
CA GLY A 58 16.53 -32.42 -12.50
C GLY A 58 15.99 -31.61 -13.69
N ARG A 59 15.12 -30.61 -13.47
CA ARG A 59 14.26 -30.04 -14.55
C ARG A 59 14.61 -28.71 -15.22
N THR A 60 15.71 -27.97 -14.98
CA THR A 60 15.87 -26.65 -15.67
C THR A 60 17.29 -26.16 -15.97
N ASP A 61 17.41 -25.60 -17.18
CA ASP A 61 18.63 -25.27 -17.93
C ASP A 61 18.54 -23.83 -18.51
N ASN A 62 18.45 -22.79 -17.66
CA ASN A 62 18.10 -21.43 -18.13
C ASN A 62 18.81 -20.28 -17.39
N ILE A 63 20.14 -20.27 -17.44
CA ILE A 63 21.00 -19.23 -16.81
C ILE A 63 20.70 -17.79 -17.28
N HIS A 64 20.16 -17.60 -18.49
CA HIS A 64 19.81 -16.28 -19.02
C HIS A 64 18.63 -15.62 -18.27
N GLN A 65 17.67 -16.42 -17.79
CA GLN A 65 16.54 -15.90 -17.02
C GLN A 65 16.97 -15.39 -15.64
N VAL A 66 17.98 -16.02 -15.04
CA VAL A 66 18.54 -15.59 -13.75
C VAL A 66 19.19 -14.21 -13.87
N MET A 67 19.96 -13.96 -14.93
CA MET A 67 20.60 -12.66 -15.15
C MET A 67 19.57 -11.54 -15.42
N ILE A 68 18.55 -11.81 -16.23
CA ILE A 68 17.46 -10.84 -16.48
C ILE A 68 16.67 -10.56 -15.20
N ALA A 69 16.43 -11.58 -14.38
CA ALA A 69 15.75 -11.41 -13.09
C ALA A 69 16.58 -10.58 -12.10
N ALA A 70 17.90 -10.80 -12.07
CA ALA A 70 18.82 -10.03 -11.24
C ALA A 70 18.81 -8.54 -11.61
N GLU A 71 18.94 -8.21 -12.89
CA GLU A 71 18.91 -6.83 -13.41
C GLU A 71 17.58 -6.13 -13.08
N LYS A 72 16.45 -6.83 -13.28
CA LYS A 72 15.13 -6.30 -12.92
C LYS A 72 14.99 -6.03 -11.42
N SER A 73 15.53 -6.91 -10.58
CA SER A 73 15.52 -6.74 -9.13
C SER A 73 16.33 -5.52 -8.68
N GLU A 74 17.49 -5.28 -9.29
CA GLU A 74 18.31 -4.11 -8.97
C GLU A 74 17.57 -2.81 -9.27
N ILE A 75 16.99 -2.69 -10.47
CA ILE A 75 16.21 -1.52 -10.87
C ILE A 75 14.99 -1.33 -9.95
N ALA A 76 14.27 -2.40 -9.63
CA ALA A 76 13.12 -2.36 -8.74
C ALA A 76 13.48 -1.92 -7.30
N LEU A 77 14.64 -2.37 -6.80
CA LEU A 77 15.14 -1.98 -5.48
C LEU A 77 15.50 -0.48 -5.46
N GLN A 78 16.21 0.00 -6.47
CA GLN A 78 16.55 1.42 -6.60
C GLN A 78 15.29 2.29 -6.66
N PHE A 79 14.29 1.88 -7.45
CA PHE A 79 13.01 2.57 -7.53
C PHE A 79 12.27 2.59 -6.19
N THR A 80 12.29 1.47 -5.46
CA THR A 80 11.67 1.37 -4.13
C THR A 80 12.33 2.32 -3.13
N MET A 81 13.66 2.46 -3.17
CA MET A 81 14.38 3.41 -2.33
C MET A 81 13.98 4.86 -2.62
N GLN A 82 13.79 5.21 -3.89
CA GLN A 82 13.30 6.54 -4.28
C GLN A 82 11.88 6.81 -3.78
N ILE A 83 10.98 5.84 -3.89
CA ILE A 83 9.61 5.94 -3.35
C ILE A 83 9.64 6.10 -1.83
N ARG A 84 10.45 5.29 -1.14
CA ARG A 84 10.60 5.38 0.33
C ARG A 84 11.00 6.79 0.75
N ASN A 85 12.03 7.36 0.11
CA ASN A 85 12.49 8.71 0.41
C ASN A 85 11.38 9.73 0.17
N LYS A 86 10.66 9.63 -0.96
CA LYS A 86 9.55 10.54 -1.29
C LYS A 86 8.39 10.48 -0.29
N ILE A 87 8.08 9.29 0.23
CA ILE A 87 7.03 9.11 1.24
C ILE A 87 7.46 9.71 2.59
N LEU A 88 8.73 9.54 2.98
CA LEU A 88 9.28 10.16 4.20
C LEU A 88 9.25 11.70 4.09
N ASP A 89 9.63 12.24 2.94
CA ASP A 89 9.55 13.67 2.68
C ASP A 89 8.11 14.18 2.75
N ALA A 90 7.16 13.45 2.15
CA ALA A 90 5.74 13.79 2.20
C ALA A 90 5.18 13.74 3.64
N TYR A 91 5.58 12.76 4.45
CA TYR A 91 5.21 12.69 5.87
C TYR A 91 5.76 13.89 6.65
N ASN A 92 7.04 14.23 6.44
CA ASN A 92 7.67 15.38 7.10
C ASN A 92 7.05 16.72 6.68
N GLU A 93 6.67 16.87 5.41
CA GLU A 93 5.99 18.07 4.91
C GLU A 93 4.60 18.22 5.56
N ILE A 94 3.81 17.13 5.61
CA ILE A 94 2.49 17.14 6.24
C ILE A 94 2.58 17.51 7.74
N MET A 95 3.61 17.03 8.45
CA MET A 95 3.84 17.39 9.85
C MET A 95 4.24 18.86 10.03
N ARG A 96 5.07 19.40 9.13
CA ARG A 96 5.45 20.82 9.13
C ARG A 96 4.29 21.77 8.78
N MET A 97 3.28 21.30 8.06
CA MET A 97 2.08 22.09 7.76
C MET A 97 1.08 22.16 8.93
N GLN A 98 1.17 21.26 9.92
CA GLN A 98 0.20 21.15 11.02
C GLN A 98 0.64 21.86 12.32
N ILE A 99 1.86 22.41 12.38
CA ILE A 99 2.33 23.27 13.47
C ILE A 99 2.05 24.74 13.21
#